data_AF-A0A2V9JZC2-F1
#
_entry.id   AF-A0A2V9JZC2-F1
#
_cell.length_a   1.000
_cell.length_b   1.000
_cell.length_c   1.000
_cell.angle_alpha   90.00
_cell.angle_beta   90.00
_cell.angle_gamma   90.00
#
_symmetry.space_group_name_H-M   'P 1'
#
loop_
_entity.id
_entity.type
_entity.pdbx_description
1 polymer ?
#
loop_
_entity_poly.entity_id
_entity_poly.type
_entity_poly.pdbx_seq_one_letter_code
_entity_poly.pdbx_strand_id
1 'polypeptide(L)'
;MDSFKPFVPHDSPEPEFTLKAVLAGLVMAALFGAANAYLGMKAGQTVAATIPAAVIAIALFRLPFFRGGVLEQNLTRTAASVGEALVAGAVFTIPAFMMVNVGGERLWLELRSHFWAASFILLAGGLLGIFFIIILRRPLCVESDLPFPESTASAEIVKAGQQTRTDAPKYIFGALGLGALLQLLKDEKGIQMFRETVGFFVRFPRSLISYRVAGSKSLGEVSYAGGISYTTPSASPALIGIGYIIGPRLAAINFAGGVLAWLVLIPLVLFIDPELPQRLAPAAGGQAAWDVISDGIWRNVVRPIAVGAMLVGAANTLYGMRESIMRSIRGAVRASAGSVSGPSSALTRLDLDIPIKWIALSIAGLVVPITAIYHHFAGSWRAAIVAALVMTLSGFFLAAVG
;
A
#
# COMPACT_ATOMS: atom_id res chain seq x y z
N MET A 1 0.28 -35.67 4.46
CA MET A 1 -0.10 -34.58 3.55
C MET A 1 -0.20 -35.19 2.18
N ASP A 2 -1.40 -35.23 1.61
CA ASP A 2 -1.58 -35.69 0.23
C ASP A 2 -0.69 -34.85 -0.68
N SER A 3 0.06 -35.52 -1.56
CA SER A 3 0.94 -34.87 -2.53
C SER A 3 0.14 -33.83 -3.32
N PHE A 4 0.52 -32.54 -3.19
CA PHE A 4 -0.11 -31.46 -3.94
C PHE A 4 -0.08 -31.77 -5.44
N LYS A 5 -1.26 -31.84 -6.06
CA LYS A 5 -1.39 -32.11 -7.50
C LYS A 5 -1.50 -30.77 -8.24
N PRO A 6 -0.50 -30.37 -9.03
CA PRO A 6 -0.55 -29.11 -9.77
C PRO A 6 -1.62 -29.16 -10.85
N PHE A 7 -2.22 -28.00 -11.17
CA PHE A 7 -3.24 -27.89 -12.21
C PHE A 7 -2.68 -28.24 -13.59
N VAL A 8 -1.47 -27.75 -13.90
CA VAL A 8 -0.70 -28.17 -15.07
C VAL A 8 0.40 -29.15 -14.60
N PRO A 9 0.46 -30.38 -15.14
CA PRO A 9 1.50 -31.35 -14.80
C PRO A 9 2.92 -30.80 -14.99
N HIS A 10 3.91 -31.28 -14.23
CA HIS A 10 5.27 -30.73 -14.28
C HIS A 10 6.03 -31.05 -15.58
N ASP A 11 5.56 -32.06 -16.31
CA ASP A 11 6.04 -32.55 -17.60
C ASP A 11 5.29 -31.92 -18.80
N SER A 12 4.31 -31.04 -18.56
CA SER A 12 3.54 -30.41 -19.63
C SER A 12 4.42 -29.52 -20.52
N PRO A 13 4.32 -29.64 -21.86
CA PRO A 13 5.04 -28.81 -22.83
C PRO A 13 4.42 -27.41 -23.01
N GLU A 14 3.40 -27.05 -22.21
CA GLU A 14 2.79 -25.72 -22.27
C GLU A 14 3.83 -24.61 -22.01
N PRO A 15 3.85 -23.56 -22.85
CA PRO A 15 4.77 -22.45 -22.66
C PRO A 15 4.40 -21.65 -21.42
N GLU A 16 5.41 -21.32 -20.60
CA GLU A 16 5.27 -20.48 -19.40
C GLU A 16 5.92 -19.11 -19.61
N PHE A 17 7.24 -19.10 -19.86
CA PHE A 17 8.02 -17.87 -20.06
C PHE A 17 8.07 -17.49 -21.53
N THR A 18 7.11 -16.67 -21.98
CA THR A 18 7.07 -16.15 -23.35
C THR A 18 7.19 -14.65 -23.39
N LEU A 19 7.76 -14.13 -24.49
CA LEU A 19 7.93 -12.69 -24.69
C LEU A 19 6.58 -11.94 -24.62
N LYS A 20 5.52 -12.49 -25.22
CA LYS A 20 4.18 -11.87 -25.19
C LYS A 20 3.61 -11.78 -23.77
N ALA A 21 3.83 -12.80 -22.92
CA ALA A 21 3.38 -12.79 -21.53
C ALA A 21 4.15 -11.80 -20.67
N VAL A 22 5.47 -11.74 -20.85
CA VAL A 22 6.32 -10.75 -20.18
C VAL A 22 5.94 -9.33 -20.57
N LEU A 23 5.77 -9.06 -21.87
CA LEU A 23 5.39 -7.72 -22.36
C LEU A 23 3.98 -7.32 -21.90
N ALA A 24 3.00 -8.22 -21.97
CA ALA A 24 1.65 -7.96 -21.46
C ALA A 24 1.67 -7.67 -19.96
N GLY A 25 2.44 -8.45 -19.19
CA GLY A 25 2.67 -8.25 -17.77
C GLY A 25 3.30 -6.89 -17.46
N LEU A 26 4.33 -6.49 -18.21
CA LEU A 26 5.02 -5.21 -18.05
C LEU A 26 4.08 -4.01 -18.33
N VAL A 27 3.28 -4.09 -19.39
CA VAL A 27 2.30 -3.06 -19.72
C VAL A 27 1.26 -2.94 -18.61
N MET A 28 0.76 -4.07 -18.10
CA MET A 28 -0.18 -4.06 -16.98
C MET A 28 0.46 -3.59 -15.68
N ALA A 29 1.72 -3.93 -15.40
CA ALA A 29 2.45 -3.45 -14.24
C ALA A 29 2.60 -1.92 -14.26
N ALA A 30 2.88 -1.34 -15.43
CA ALA A 30 2.93 0.11 -15.60
C ALA A 30 1.55 0.76 -15.40
N LEU A 31 0.48 0.16 -15.96
CA LEU A 31 -0.89 0.65 -15.83
C LEU A 31 -1.39 0.60 -14.39
N PHE A 32 -1.31 -0.57 -13.74
CA PHE A 32 -1.74 -0.75 -12.36
C PHE A 32 -0.82 -0.04 -11.38
N GLY A 33 0.47 0.05 -11.68
CA GLY A 33 1.41 0.86 -10.92
C GLY A 33 1.01 2.34 -10.93
N ALA A 34 0.71 2.91 -12.10
CA ALA A 34 0.23 4.29 -12.21
C ALA A 34 -1.09 4.51 -11.46
N ALA A 35 -2.05 3.59 -11.60
CA ALA A 35 -3.33 3.65 -10.90
C ALA A 35 -3.14 3.58 -9.37
N ASN A 36 -2.32 2.65 -8.89
CA ASN A 36 -2.02 2.50 -7.47
C ASN A 36 -1.18 3.66 -6.92
N ALA A 37 -0.37 4.32 -7.74
CA ALA A 37 0.39 5.49 -7.30
C ALA A 37 -0.57 6.67 -7.07
N TYR A 38 -1.51 6.88 -7.99
CA TYR A 38 -2.56 7.88 -7.82
C TYR A 38 -3.44 7.58 -6.59
N LEU A 39 -3.95 6.36 -6.47
CA LEU A 39 -4.81 5.96 -5.36
C LEU A 39 -4.07 5.99 -4.02
N GLY A 40 -2.83 5.50 -3.99
CA GLY A 40 -1.99 5.54 -2.81
C GLY A 40 -1.72 6.97 -2.34
N MET A 41 -1.39 7.90 -3.25
CA MET A 41 -1.17 9.29 -2.87
C MET A 41 -2.48 10.03 -2.52
N LYS A 42 -3.60 9.72 -3.17
CA LYS A 42 -4.89 10.38 -2.92
C LYS A 42 -5.59 9.84 -1.66
N ALA A 43 -5.61 8.53 -1.48
CA ALA A 43 -6.38 7.83 -0.44
C ALA A 43 -5.50 7.27 0.70
N GLY A 44 -4.18 7.24 0.55
CA GLY A 44 -3.25 6.68 1.55
C GLY A 44 -3.23 5.15 1.59
N GLN A 45 -3.89 4.48 0.64
CA GLN A 45 -4.00 3.02 0.56
C GLN A 45 -3.85 2.57 -0.89
N THR A 46 -3.15 1.45 -1.11
CA THR A 46 -3.05 0.79 -2.42
C THR A 46 -4.10 -0.31 -2.55
N VAL A 47 -4.35 -0.74 -3.78
CA VAL A 47 -5.35 -1.77 -4.09
C VAL A 47 -4.67 -2.97 -4.70
N ALA A 48 -5.03 -4.15 -4.18
CA ALA A 48 -4.67 -5.44 -4.73
C ALA A 48 -5.01 -5.51 -6.23
N ALA A 49 -4.00 -5.40 -7.08
CA ALA A 49 -4.16 -5.41 -8.54
C ALA A 49 -4.21 -6.83 -9.12
N THR A 50 -3.91 -7.84 -8.30
CA THR A 50 -3.69 -9.22 -8.70
C THR A 50 -4.91 -9.88 -9.36
N ILE A 51 -6.09 -9.72 -8.75
CA ILE A 51 -7.37 -10.27 -9.26
C ILE A 51 -7.78 -9.61 -10.59
N PRO A 52 -7.88 -8.27 -10.69
CA PRO A 52 -8.23 -7.65 -11.96
C PRO A 52 -7.18 -7.91 -13.05
N ALA A 53 -5.89 -7.95 -12.70
CA ALA A 53 -4.84 -8.34 -13.64
C ALA A 53 -5.05 -9.77 -14.17
N ALA A 54 -5.47 -10.72 -13.32
CA ALA A 54 -5.78 -12.09 -13.74
C ALA A 54 -6.89 -12.12 -14.80
N VAL A 55 -7.97 -11.35 -14.60
CA VAL A 55 -9.08 -11.36 -15.56
C VAL A 55 -8.73 -10.63 -16.85
N ILE A 56 -7.98 -9.54 -16.78
CA ILE A 56 -7.47 -8.86 -17.98
C ILE A 56 -6.53 -9.79 -18.74
N ALA A 57 -5.66 -10.54 -18.06
CA ALA A 57 -4.81 -11.54 -18.70
C ALA A 57 -5.65 -12.61 -19.43
N ILE A 58 -6.65 -13.21 -18.77
CA ILE A 58 -7.57 -14.17 -19.40
C ILE A 58 -8.23 -13.56 -20.64
N ALA A 59 -8.72 -12.32 -20.56
CA ALA A 59 -9.37 -11.64 -21.67
C ALA A 59 -8.41 -11.38 -22.83
N LEU A 60 -7.19 -10.92 -22.52
CA LEU A 60 -6.15 -10.61 -23.50
C LEU A 60 -5.72 -11.88 -24.25
N PHE A 61 -5.44 -12.97 -23.53
CA PHE A 61 -5.03 -14.24 -24.12
C PHE A 61 -6.17 -15.02 -24.80
N ARG A 62 -7.43 -14.55 -24.69
CA ARG A 62 -8.55 -15.05 -25.51
C ARG A 62 -8.65 -14.37 -26.86
N LEU A 63 -7.95 -13.25 -27.08
CA LEU A 63 -7.96 -12.59 -28.38
C LEU A 63 -7.36 -13.50 -29.46
N PRO A 64 -7.94 -13.51 -30.67
CA PRO A 64 -7.55 -14.46 -31.72
C PRO A 64 -6.09 -14.34 -32.13
N PHE A 65 -5.47 -13.17 -31.94
CA PHE A 65 -4.08 -12.86 -32.26
C PHE A 65 -3.10 -12.99 -31.08
N PHE A 66 -3.59 -13.12 -29.84
CA PHE A 66 -2.72 -13.12 -28.64
C PHE A 66 -2.72 -14.46 -27.87
N ARG A 67 -3.67 -15.37 -28.20
CA ARG A 67 -3.83 -16.77 -27.75
C ARG A 67 -2.74 -17.28 -26.80
N GLY A 68 -3.11 -17.71 -25.60
CA GLY A 68 -2.16 -18.32 -24.67
C GLY A 68 -2.79 -19.13 -23.56
N GLY A 69 -1.97 -20.00 -22.96
CA GLY A 69 -2.38 -20.95 -21.93
C GLY A 69 -2.43 -20.38 -20.51
N VAL A 70 -2.74 -21.25 -19.56
CA VAL A 70 -2.83 -20.95 -18.12
C VAL A 70 -1.53 -20.38 -17.58
N LEU A 71 -0.40 -20.98 -17.97
CA LEU A 71 0.92 -20.60 -17.46
C LEU A 71 1.32 -19.20 -17.92
N GLU A 72 1.05 -18.86 -19.19
CA GLU A 72 1.28 -17.52 -19.74
C GLU A 72 0.41 -16.46 -19.06
N GLN A 73 -0.86 -16.79 -18.81
CA GLN A 73 -1.80 -15.93 -18.07
C GLN A 73 -1.33 -15.72 -16.62
N ASN A 74 -0.86 -16.79 -15.97
CA ASN A 74 -0.32 -16.72 -14.61
C ASN A 74 0.94 -15.84 -14.55
N LEU A 75 1.89 -16.01 -15.47
CA LEU A 75 3.08 -15.18 -15.55
C LEU A 75 2.73 -13.70 -15.75
N THR A 76 1.80 -13.44 -16.67
CA THR A 76 1.34 -12.09 -17.00
C THR A 76 0.69 -11.39 -15.80
N ARG A 77 -0.15 -12.13 -15.05
CA ARG A 77 -0.76 -11.67 -13.80
C ARG A 77 0.31 -11.38 -12.74
N THR A 78 1.26 -12.30 -12.52
CA THR A 78 2.31 -12.14 -11.52
C THR A 78 3.20 -10.95 -11.83
N ALA A 79 3.56 -10.74 -13.10
CA ALA A 79 4.31 -9.56 -13.51
C ALA A 79 3.52 -8.26 -13.26
N ALA A 80 2.20 -8.27 -13.51
CA ALA A 80 1.34 -7.11 -13.27
C ALA A 80 1.25 -6.73 -11.77
N SER A 81 1.19 -7.70 -10.86
CA SER A 81 1.10 -7.43 -9.41
C SER A 81 2.37 -6.79 -8.83
N VAL A 82 3.53 -6.94 -9.48
CA VAL A 82 4.77 -6.26 -9.07
C VAL A 82 4.63 -4.73 -9.13
N GLY A 83 3.78 -4.22 -10.04
CA GLY A 83 3.49 -2.79 -10.13
C GLY A 83 2.92 -2.21 -8.84
N GLU A 84 2.08 -2.97 -8.13
CA GLU A 84 1.56 -2.59 -6.82
C GLU A 84 2.65 -2.59 -5.75
N ALA A 85 3.43 -3.66 -5.65
CA ALA A 85 4.47 -3.82 -4.62
C ALA A 85 5.53 -2.71 -4.68
N LEU A 86 5.97 -2.35 -5.89
CA LEU A 86 6.93 -1.25 -6.08
C LEU A 86 6.32 0.10 -5.66
N VAL A 87 5.06 0.32 -6.03
CA VAL A 87 4.36 1.59 -5.78
C VAL A 87 4.00 1.77 -4.32
N ALA A 88 3.71 0.69 -3.58
CA ALA A 88 3.52 0.73 -2.14
C ALA A 88 4.72 1.39 -1.44
N GLY A 89 5.95 1.08 -1.87
CA GLY A 89 7.16 1.78 -1.40
C GLY A 89 7.26 3.23 -1.92
N ALA A 90 6.93 3.46 -3.19
CA ALA A 90 7.06 4.77 -3.83
C ALA A 90 6.14 5.85 -3.23
N VAL A 91 4.90 5.49 -2.90
CA VAL A 91 3.88 6.40 -2.38
C VAL A 91 4.25 6.97 -1.00
N PHE A 92 5.10 6.29 -0.23
CA PHE A 92 5.62 6.84 1.02
C PHE A 92 6.99 7.50 0.83
N THR A 93 7.85 6.90 0.03
CA THR A 93 9.23 7.38 -0.17
C THR A 93 9.25 8.74 -0.86
N ILE A 94 8.53 8.90 -1.98
CA ILE A 94 8.58 10.13 -2.77
C ILE A 94 8.03 11.33 -1.98
N PRO A 95 6.82 11.26 -1.35
CA PRO A 95 6.35 12.37 -0.53
C PRO A 95 7.25 12.68 0.66
N ALA A 96 7.91 11.68 1.27
CA ALA A 96 8.86 11.93 2.35
C ALA A 96 10.02 12.82 1.89
N PHE A 97 10.61 12.56 0.71
CA PHE A 97 11.65 13.43 0.13
C PHE A 97 11.14 14.84 -0.22
N MET A 98 9.87 14.97 -0.61
CA MET A 98 9.26 16.27 -0.89
C MET A 98 8.88 17.06 0.38
N MET A 99 8.67 16.37 1.50
CA MET A 99 8.28 16.97 2.77
C MET A 99 9.48 17.29 3.67
N VAL A 100 10.57 16.51 3.58
CA VAL A 100 11.72 16.69 4.47
C VAL A 100 12.38 18.05 4.22
N ASN A 101 12.68 18.73 5.32
CA ASN A 101 13.39 20.00 5.31
C ASN A 101 14.78 19.78 5.92
N VAL A 102 15.82 20.14 5.17
CA VAL A 102 17.22 20.02 5.59
C VAL A 102 17.83 21.41 5.52
N GLY A 103 18.22 21.96 6.68
CA GLY A 103 18.87 23.28 6.75
C GLY A 103 17.94 24.47 6.45
N GLY A 104 16.62 24.31 6.55
CA GLY A 104 15.64 25.37 6.28
C GLY A 104 14.99 25.25 4.90
N GLU A 105 15.54 24.46 3.99
CA GLU A 105 15.01 24.24 2.64
C GLU A 105 14.44 22.83 2.45
N ARG A 106 13.43 22.71 1.58
CA ARG A 106 12.89 21.41 1.19
C ARG A 106 13.89 20.69 0.31
N LEU A 107 14.15 19.42 0.61
CA LEU A 107 15.12 18.62 -0.14
C LEU A 107 14.71 18.49 -1.62
N TRP A 108 13.46 18.14 -1.90
CA TRP A 108 12.90 18.13 -3.26
C TRP A 108 11.78 19.17 -3.39
N LEU A 109 11.98 20.16 -4.27
CA LEU A 109 10.96 21.16 -4.59
C LEU A 109 9.92 20.61 -5.57
N GLU A 110 10.38 19.89 -6.60
CA GLU A 110 9.53 19.30 -7.63
C GLU A 110 9.97 17.88 -7.95
N LEU A 111 9.02 16.98 -8.20
CA LEU A 111 9.35 15.61 -8.60
C LEU A 111 10.02 15.55 -9.98
N ARG A 112 9.71 16.50 -10.87
CA ARG A 112 10.24 16.53 -12.24
C ARG A 112 11.76 16.73 -12.27
N SER A 113 12.30 17.60 -11.43
CA SER A 113 13.74 17.83 -11.33
C SER A 113 14.48 16.63 -10.73
N HIS A 114 13.80 15.82 -9.92
CA HIS A 114 14.38 14.66 -9.23
C HIS A 114 13.89 13.31 -9.79
N PHE A 115 13.35 13.30 -11.02
CA PHE A 115 12.81 12.08 -11.65
C PHE A 115 13.83 10.93 -11.63
N TRP A 116 15.06 11.18 -12.06
CA TRP A 116 16.12 10.17 -12.10
C TRP A 116 16.49 9.66 -10.71
N ALA A 117 16.62 10.56 -9.72
CA ALA A 117 16.92 10.17 -8.35
C ALA A 117 15.82 9.24 -7.80
N ALA A 118 14.55 9.61 -8.00
CA ALA A 118 13.42 8.77 -7.63
C ALA A 118 13.44 7.42 -8.36
N SER A 119 13.71 7.40 -9.67
CA SER A 119 13.81 6.16 -10.45
C SER A 119 14.91 5.24 -9.95
N PHE A 120 16.11 5.76 -9.64
CA PHE A 120 17.21 4.96 -9.11
C PHE A 120 16.93 4.42 -7.71
N ILE A 121 16.31 5.22 -6.83
CA ILE A 121 15.89 4.78 -5.50
C ILE A 121 14.89 3.62 -5.62
N LEU A 122 13.87 3.77 -6.46
CA LEU A 122 12.84 2.75 -6.66
C LEU A 122 13.41 1.51 -7.36
N LEU A 123 14.31 1.68 -8.32
CA LEU A 123 14.98 0.56 -8.99
C LEU A 123 15.83 -0.25 -8.00
N ALA A 124 16.68 0.43 -7.22
CA ALA A 124 17.53 -0.23 -6.24
C ALA A 124 16.70 -0.93 -5.16
N GLY A 125 15.69 -0.25 -4.61
CA GLY A 125 14.78 -0.82 -3.60
C GLY A 125 13.94 -1.98 -4.15
N GLY A 126 13.41 -1.85 -5.37
CA GLY A 126 12.62 -2.89 -6.03
C GLY A 126 13.44 -4.14 -6.33
N LEU A 127 14.65 -3.99 -6.87
CA LEU A 127 15.57 -5.10 -7.10
C LEU A 127 15.97 -5.78 -5.77
N LEU A 128 16.24 -5.00 -4.73
CA LEU A 128 16.57 -5.54 -3.41
C LEU A 128 15.42 -6.38 -2.85
N GLY A 129 14.17 -5.89 -2.98
CA GLY A 129 12.97 -6.62 -2.58
C GLY A 129 12.80 -7.95 -3.34
N ILE A 130 13.07 -7.97 -4.65
CA ILE A 130 13.04 -9.19 -5.47
C ILE A 130 14.03 -10.23 -4.92
N PHE A 131 15.25 -9.82 -4.54
CA PHE A 131 16.22 -10.77 -3.99
C PHE A 131 15.84 -11.28 -2.60
N PHE A 132 15.26 -10.44 -1.75
CA PHE A 132 14.77 -10.86 -0.44
C PHE A 132 13.64 -11.88 -0.54
N ILE A 133 12.65 -11.65 -1.42
CA ILE A 133 11.52 -12.56 -1.53
C ILE A 133 11.93 -13.93 -2.08
N ILE A 134 12.96 -14.01 -2.94
CA ILE A 134 13.47 -15.32 -3.41
C ILE A 134 14.03 -16.14 -2.24
N ILE A 135 14.73 -15.52 -1.29
CA ILE A 135 15.24 -16.21 -0.08
C ILE A 135 14.09 -16.66 0.82
N LEU A 136 13.05 -15.82 0.94
CA LEU A 136 11.92 -16.04 1.82
C LEU A 136 10.83 -16.95 1.21
N ARG A 137 10.84 -17.18 -0.11
CA ARG A 137 9.83 -17.95 -0.84
C ARG A 137 9.60 -19.33 -0.24
N ARG A 138 10.66 -20.15 -0.12
CA ARG A 138 10.51 -21.52 0.39
C ARG A 138 10.01 -21.56 1.84
N PRO A 139 10.61 -20.85 2.81
CA PRO A 139 10.11 -20.91 4.18
C PRO A 139 8.70 -20.35 4.34
N LEU A 140 8.31 -19.29 3.61
CA LEU A 140 6.98 -18.69 3.73
C LEU A 140 5.91 -19.40 2.90
N CYS A 141 6.20 -19.79 1.65
CA CYS A 141 5.18 -20.34 0.76
C CYS A 141 5.11 -21.87 0.75
N VAL A 142 6.19 -22.57 1.11
CA VAL A 142 6.26 -24.04 1.01
C VAL A 142 6.28 -24.70 2.38
N GLU A 143 7.11 -24.20 3.30
CA GLU A 143 7.31 -24.84 4.61
C GLU A 143 6.32 -24.36 5.68
N SER A 144 5.75 -23.16 5.51
CA SER A 144 4.80 -22.58 6.45
C SER A 144 3.35 -22.70 5.96
N ASP A 145 2.45 -23.06 6.87
CA ASP A 145 1.02 -23.21 6.59
C ASP A 145 0.29 -21.87 6.71
N LEU A 146 0.70 -20.91 5.87
CA LEU A 146 0.07 -19.59 5.81
C LEU A 146 -1.11 -19.64 4.82
N PRO A 147 -2.31 -19.17 5.23
CA PRO A 147 -3.43 -19.02 4.30
C PRO A 147 -3.07 -17.85 3.37
N PHE A 148 -2.81 -18.11 2.09
CA PHE A 148 -2.62 -17.07 1.07
C PHE A 148 -3.94 -16.81 0.32
N PRO A 149 -4.95 -16.15 0.92
CA PRO A 149 -6.31 -16.09 0.38
C PRO A 149 -6.37 -15.41 -0.99
N GLU A 150 -5.63 -14.31 -1.18
CA GLU A 150 -5.63 -13.55 -2.44
C GLU A 150 -4.99 -14.34 -3.58
N SER A 151 -3.83 -14.96 -3.31
CA SER A 151 -3.13 -15.79 -4.30
C SER A 151 -3.96 -17.00 -4.70
N THR A 152 -4.64 -17.64 -3.73
CA THR A 152 -5.57 -18.75 -3.96
C THR A 152 -6.77 -18.30 -4.79
N ALA A 153 -7.43 -17.21 -4.41
CA ALA A 153 -8.59 -16.68 -5.14
C ALA A 153 -8.24 -16.37 -6.61
N SER A 154 -7.10 -15.72 -6.82
CA SER A 154 -6.64 -15.38 -8.16
C SER A 154 -6.22 -16.62 -8.97
N ALA A 155 -5.64 -17.64 -8.33
CA ALA A 155 -5.35 -18.92 -8.99
C ALA A 155 -6.64 -19.61 -9.44
N GLU A 156 -7.67 -19.63 -8.59
CA GLU A 156 -8.98 -20.17 -8.95
C GLU A 156 -9.64 -19.39 -10.09
N ILE A 157 -9.46 -18.07 -10.16
CA ILE A 157 -9.94 -17.26 -11.30
C ILE A 157 -9.25 -17.67 -12.61
N VAL A 158 -7.92 -17.84 -12.60
CA VAL A 158 -7.19 -18.27 -13.80
C VAL A 158 -7.58 -19.69 -14.23
N LYS A 159 -7.78 -20.61 -13.28
CA LYS A 159 -8.24 -21.99 -13.56
C LYS A 159 -9.67 -22.01 -14.11
N ALA A 160 -10.60 -21.30 -13.45
CA ALA A 160 -11.99 -21.17 -13.91
C ALA A 160 -12.07 -20.47 -15.29
N GLY A 161 -11.14 -19.57 -15.56
CA GLY A 161 -10.96 -18.90 -16.85
C GLY A 161 -10.64 -19.83 -18.03
N GLN A 162 -10.22 -21.07 -17.78
CA GLN A 162 -9.97 -22.04 -18.86
C GLN A 162 -11.25 -22.70 -19.39
N GLN A 163 -12.35 -22.60 -18.64
CA GLN A 163 -13.64 -23.10 -19.11
C GLN A 163 -14.21 -22.12 -20.14
N THR A 164 -14.71 -22.64 -21.27
CA THR A 164 -15.11 -21.88 -22.48
C THR A 164 -16.21 -20.82 -22.26
N ARG A 165 -16.81 -20.71 -21.07
CA ARG A 165 -17.90 -19.78 -20.73
C ARG A 165 -17.65 -19.00 -19.44
N THR A 166 -16.62 -18.15 -19.40
CA THR A 166 -16.47 -17.19 -18.30
C THR A 166 -16.94 -15.81 -18.74
N ASP A 167 -18.00 -15.30 -18.10
CA ASP A 167 -18.50 -13.94 -18.27
C ASP A 167 -17.67 -12.87 -17.53
N ALA A 168 -16.65 -13.28 -16.77
CA ALA A 168 -15.81 -12.39 -15.95
C ALA A 168 -15.21 -11.21 -16.73
N PRO A 169 -14.67 -11.37 -17.96
CA PRO A 169 -14.19 -10.24 -18.75
C PRO A 169 -15.29 -9.22 -19.05
N LYS A 170 -16.51 -9.67 -19.38
CA LYS A 170 -17.65 -8.79 -19.69
C LYS A 170 -18.00 -7.90 -18.49
N TYR A 171 -18.03 -8.49 -17.29
CA TYR A 171 -18.31 -7.74 -16.07
C TYR A 171 -17.20 -6.74 -15.73
N ILE A 172 -15.92 -7.11 -15.89
CA ILE A 172 -14.80 -6.22 -15.57
C ILE A 172 -14.69 -5.06 -16.57
N PHE A 173 -14.79 -5.32 -17.87
CA PHE A 173 -14.78 -4.24 -18.85
C PHE A 173 -16.04 -3.37 -18.77
N GLY A 174 -17.20 -3.96 -18.46
CA GLY A 174 -18.43 -3.21 -18.20
C GLY A 174 -18.31 -2.30 -16.98
N ALA A 175 -17.78 -2.81 -15.87
CA ALA A 175 -17.53 -2.04 -14.66
C ALA A 175 -16.46 -0.96 -14.87
N LEU A 176 -15.41 -1.25 -15.65
CA LEU A 176 -14.37 -0.27 -16.01
C LEU A 176 -14.97 0.87 -16.85
N GLY A 177 -15.81 0.54 -17.85
CA GLY A 177 -16.51 1.53 -18.66
C GLY A 177 -17.47 2.39 -17.84
N LEU A 178 -18.26 1.78 -16.95
CA LEU A 178 -19.14 2.50 -16.04
C LEU A 178 -18.34 3.40 -15.07
N GLY A 179 -17.24 2.89 -14.51
CA GLY A 179 -16.34 3.65 -13.64
C GLY A 179 -15.71 4.84 -14.36
N ALA A 180 -15.27 4.66 -15.60
CA ALA A 180 -14.74 5.72 -16.44
C ALA A 180 -15.80 6.78 -16.76
N LEU A 181 -17.03 6.37 -17.09
CA LEU A 181 -18.15 7.28 -17.32
C LEU A 181 -18.48 8.08 -16.05
N LEU A 182 -18.61 7.42 -14.90
CA LEU A 182 -18.86 8.08 -13.62
C LEU A 182 -17.74 9.06 -13.25
N GLN A 183 -16.48 8.67 -13.49
CA GLN A 183 -15.34 9.56 -13.27
C GLN A 183 -15.40 10.78 -14.21
N LEU A 184 -15.73 10.61 -15.49
CA LEU A 184 -15.88 11.70 -16.46
C LEU A 184 -17.00 12.69 -16.09
N LEU A 185 -18.12 12.16 -15.57
CA LEU A 185 -19.26 12.97 -15.13
C LEU A 185 -19.00 13.69 -13.80
N LYS A 186 -18.09 13.15 -12.97
CA LYS A 186 -17.74 13.70 -11.65
C LYS A 186 -16.57 14.69 -11.71
N ASP A 187 -15.61 14.47 -12.61
CA ASP A 187 -14.36 15.24 -12.63
C ASP A 187 -14.61 16.71 -13.01
N GLU A 188 -13.91 17.62 -12.33
CA GLU A 188 -14.03 19.07 -12.55
C GLU A 188 -13.52 19.48 -13.93
N LYS A 189 -12.58 18.69 -14.48
CA LYS A 189 -12.07 18.84 -15.85
C LYS A 189 -12.94 18.16 -16.91
N GLY A 190 -13.99 17.45 -16.49
CA GLY A 190 -14.95 16.77 -17.35
C GLY A 190 -16.23 17.58 -17.55
N ILE A 191 -17.37 16.91 -17.50
CA ILE A 191 -18.72 17.52 -17.71
C ILE A 191 -19.33 17.99 -16.37
N GLN A 192 -18.67 17.70 -15.24
CA GLN A 192 -19.06 18.02 -13.85
C GLN A 192 -20.57 18.13 -13.61
N MET A 193 -21.28 17.00 -13.69
CA MET A 193 -22.71 16.93 -13.41
C MET A 193 -23.01 16.83 -11.91
N PHE A 194 -22.10 16.22 -11.12
CA PHE A 194 -22.25 16.04 -9.67
C PHE A 194 -20.91 16.26 -8.93
N ARG A 195 -20.96 16.78 -7.69
CA ARG A 195 -19.76 16.99 -6.84
C ARG A 195 -19.31 15.70 -6.16
N GLU A 196 -18.00 15.55 -5.95
CA GLU A 196 -17.42 14.36 -5.28
C GLU A 196 -17.87 14.24 -3.82
N THR A 197 -18.03 15.37 -3.13
CA THR A 197 -18.38 15.42 -1.72
C THR A 197 -19.14 16.70 -1.41
N VAL A 198 -20.10 16.62 -0.49
CA VAL A 198 -20.80 17.78 0.07
C VAL A 198 -20.50 17.83 1.56
N GLY A 199 -19.95 18.97 2.01
CA GLY A 199 -19.72 19.25 3.42
C GLY A 199 -20.79 20.20 3.94
N PHE A 200 -21.29 19.94 5.14
CA PHE A 200 -22.11 20.88 5.90
C PHE A 200 -21.70 20.90 7.36
N PHE A 201 -21.79 22.06 7.99
CA PHE A 201 -21.42 22.23 9.38
C PHE A 201 -22.66 22.29 10.26
N VAL A 202 -22.79 21.34 11.18
CA VAL A 202 -23.87 21.31 12.18
C VAL A 202 -23.36 22.00 13.44
N ARG A 203 -23.83 23.21 13.70
CA ARG A 203 -23.45 23.99 14.88
C ARG A 203 -24.24 23.53 16.11
N PHE A 204 -23.55 23.27 17.21
CA PHE A 204 -24.19 22.97 18.48
C PHE A 204 -24.54 24.25 19.26
N PRO A 205 -25.60 24.22 20.09
CA PRO A 205 -25.92 25.33 20.98
C PRO A 205 -24.77 25.57 21.95
N ARG A 206 -24.55 26.83 22.32
CA ARG A 206 -23.53 27.20 23.31
C ARG A 206 -23.84 26.54 24.64
N SER A 207 -22.86 25.82 25.18
CA SER A 207 -22.92 25.25 26.52
C SER A 207 -22.05 26.07 27.46
N LEU A 208 -22.59 26.49 28.60
CA LEU A 208 -21.86 27.22 29.63
C LEU A 208 -21.64 26.26 30.79
N ILE A 209 -20.39 25.91 31.05
CA ILE A 209 -20.03 25.12 32.22
C ILE A 209 -19.47 26.10 33.26
N SER A 210 -20.26 26.34 34.32
CA SER A 210 -19.83 27.14 35.46
C SER A 210 -19.12 26.26 36.47
N TYR A 211 -17.82 26.46 36.66
CA TYR A 211 -17.07 25.75 37.70
C TYR A 211 -17.37 26.38 39.06
N ARG A 212 -18.10 25.64 39.91
CA ARG A 212 -18.40 26.05 41.29
C ARG A 212 -17.60 25.19 42.26
N VAL A 213 -16.92 25.82 43.20
CA VAL A 213 -16.43 25.16 44.42
C VAL A 213 -17.57 25.14 45.44
N ALA A 214 -17.66 24.06 46.22
CA ALA A 214 -18.67 23.92 47.28
C ALA A 214 -18.63 25.15 48.21
N GLY A 215 -19.70 25.96 48.22
CA GLY A 215 -19.78 27.17 49.07
C GLY A 215 -19.93 28.53 48.36
N SER A 216 -20.40 28.57 47.11
CA SER A 216 -21.11 29.74 46.54
C SER A 216 -20.31 30.90 45.93
N LYS A 217 -19.10 30.66 45.40
CA LYS A 217 -18.49 31.56 44.40
C LYS A 217 -18.12 30.81 43.13
N SER A 218 -18.64 31.29 41.99
CA SER A 218 -18.25 30.82 40.65
C SER A 218 -16.82 31.25 40.38
N LEU A 219 -15.91 30.31 40.08
CA LEU A 219 -14.50 30.62 39.78
C LEU A 219 -14.30 31.14 38.35
N GLY A 220 -15.28 30.93 37.47
CA GLY A 220 -15.25 31.34 36.09
C GLY A 220 -16.27 30.57 35.26
N GLU A 221 -16.69 31.16 34.14
CA GLU A 221 -17.56 30.52 33.15
C GLU A 221 -16.73 30.20 31.92
N VAL A 222 -16.70 28.92 31.54
CA VAL A 222 -16.09 28.51 30.27
C VAL A 222 -17.23 28.26 29.29
N SER A 223 -17.28 29.07 28.23
CA SER A 223 -18.24 28.90 27.14
C SER A 223 -17.70 27.91 26.13
N TYR A 224 -18.37 26.78 26.02
CA TYR A 224 -18.17 25.82 24.97
C TYR A 224 -19.08 26.18 23.79
N ALA A 225 -18.46 26.52 22.67
CA ALA A 225 -19.10 26.60 21.38
C ALA A 225 -18.42 25.60 20.46
N GLY A 226 -19.18 24.97 19.57
CA GLY A 226 -18.63 24.01 18.64
C GLY A 226 -19.69 23.49 17.70
N GLY A 227 -19.31 22.53 16.88
CA GLY A 227 -20.18 21.83 15.95
C GLY A 227 -19.42 20.76 15.22
N ILE A 228 -20.14 19.94 14.45
CA ILE A 228 -19.55 18.85 13.69
C ILE A 228 -19.53 19.25 12.23
N SER A 229 -18.34 19.24 11.63
CA SER A 229 -18.21 19.26 10.18
C SER A 229 -18.59 17.88 9.66
N TYR A 230 -19.79 17.76 9.07
CA TYR A 230 -20.23 16.53 8.43
C TYR A 230 -19.91 16.60 6.95
N THR A 231 -19.31 15.54 6.45
CA THR A 231 -18.91 15.41 5.06
C THR A 231 -19.51 14.13 4.51
N THR A 232 -20.24 14.21 3.39
CA THR A 232 -20.80 13.02 2.77
C THR A 232 -19.68 12.08 2.32
N PRO A 233 -19.90 10.75 2.30
CA PRO A 233 -18.96 9.83 1.68
C PRO A 233 -18.61 10.31 0.27
N SER A 234 -17.32 10.25 -0.09
CA SER A 234 -16.89 10.63 -1.43
C SER A 234 -17.56 9.71 -2.46
N ALA A 235 -18.20 10.29 -3.47
CA ALA A 235 -18.78 9.56 -4.60
C ALA A 235 -17.69 9.08 -5.57
N SER A 236 -16.66 8.40 -5.06
CA SER A 236 -15.52 7.92 -5.85
C SER A 236 -15.77 6.47 -6.27
N PRO A 237 -15.97 6.20 -7.59
CA PRO A 237 -16.15 4.82 -8.08
C PRO A 237 -14.98 3.91 -7.69
N ALA A 238 -13.76 4.47 -7.63
CA ALA A 238 -12.58 3.74 -7.21
C ALA A 238 -12.66 3.31 -5.73
N LEU A 239 -13.01 4.22 -4.81
CA LEU A 239 -13.12 3.88 -3.38
C LEU A 239 -14.29 2.93 -3.09
N ILE A 240 -15.40 3.05 -3.82
CA ILE A 240 -16.51 2.10 -3.74
C ILE A 240 -16.06 0.71 -4.21
N GLY A 241 -15.33 0.63 -5.33
CA GLY A 241 -14.76 -0.62 -5.84
C GLY A 241 -13.79 -1.27 -4.85
N ILE A 242 -12.90 -0.47 -4.25
CA ILE A 242 -11.97 -0.95 -3.21
C ILE A 242 -12.71 -1.51 -2.01
N GLY A 243 -13.71 -0.78 -1.50
CA GLY A 243 -14.53 -1.23 -0.38
C GLY A 243 -15.28 -2.53 -0.67
N TYR A 244 -15.73 -2.72 -1.91
CA TYR A 244 -16.36 -3.95 -2.36
C TYR A 244 -15.38 -5.14 -2.39
N ILE A 245 -14.15 -4.93 -2.89
CA ILE A 245 -13.12 -5.98 -2.97
C ILE A 245 -12.65 -6.41 -1.57
N ILE A 246 -12.33 -5.45 -0.71
CA ILE A 246 -11.80 -5.72 0.64
C ILE A 246 -12.93 -6.24 1.57
N GLY A 247 -14.18 -5.89 1.26
CA GLY A 247 -15.37 -6.41 1.93
C GLY A 247 -15.81 -5.59 3.15
N PRO A 248 -17.02 -5.84 3.67
CA PRO A 248 -17.69 -4.96 4.63
C PRO A 248 -16.99 -4.91 5.98
N ARG A 249 -16.35 -6.00 6.42
CA ARG A 249 -15.68 -6.05 7.74
C ARG A 249 -14.49 -5.09 7.82
N LEU A 250 -13.57 -5.18 6.85
CA LEU A 250 -12.39 -4.34 6.80
C LEU A 250 -12.74 -2.89 6.43
N ALA A 251 -13.73 -2.70 5.55
CA ALA A 251 -14.28 -1.37 5.25
C ALA A 251 -14.90 -0.71 6.49
N ALA A 252 -15.62 -1.48 7.34
CA ALA A 252 -16.20 -0.98 8.58
C ALA A 252 -15.11 -0.60 9.61
N ILE A 253 -14.01 -1.35 9.69
CA ILE A 253 -12.86 -0.99 10.55
C ILE A 253 -12.25 0.34 10.08
N ASN A 254 -12.04 0.52 8.78
CA ASN A 254 -11.53 1.77 8.22
C ASN A 254 -12.49 2.95 8.48
N PHE A 255 -13.80 2.70 8.30
CA PHE A 255 -14.84 3.68 8.60
C PHE A 255 -14.89 4.06 10.08
N ALA A 256 -14.75 3.08 10.98
CA ALA A 256 -14.69 3.32 12.43
C ALA A 256 -13.52 4.25 12.81
N GLY A 257 -12.38 4.13 12.13
CA GLY A 257 -11.26 5.08 12.29
C GLY A 257 -11.64 6.52 11.92
N GLY A 258 -12.37 6.71 10.82
CA GLY A 258 -12.92 8.01 10.42
C GLY A 258 -13.94 8.56 11.44
N VAL A 259 -14.83 7.71 11.94
CA VAL A 259 -15.79 8.05 12.99
C VAL A 259 -15.08 8.47 14.27
N LEU A 260 -14.08 7.71 14.73
CA LEU A 260 -13.28 8.07 15.91
C LEU A 260 -12.54 9.39 15.72
N ALA A 261 -11.96 9.64 14.54
CA ALA A 261 -11.29 10.89 14.24
C ALA A 261 -12.27 12.08 14.30
N TRP A 262 -13.36 12.03 13.54
CA TRP A 262 -14.25 13.17 13.33
C TRP A 262 -15.28 13.37 14.44
N LEU A 263 -15.80 12.30 15.05
CA LEU A 263 -16.87 12.37 16.04
C LEU A 263 -16.37 12.25 17.48
N VAL A 264 -15.14 11.79 17.72
CA VAL A 264 -14.60 11.63 19.07
C VAL A 264 -13.38 12.51 19.29
N LEU A 265 -12.30 12.33 18.53
CA LEU A 265 -11.03 13.00 18.80
C LEU A 265 -11.07 14.52 18.55
N ILE A 266 -11.64 14.98 17.42
CA ILE A 266 -11.74 16.43 17.16
C ILE A 266 -12.60 17.14 18.23
N PRO A 267 -13.83 16.66 18.55
CA PRO A 267 -14.62 17.27 19.61
C PRO A 267 -13.95 17.20 20.98
N LEU A 268 -13.24 16.11 21.29
CA LEU A 268 -12.50 15.96 22.55
C LEU A 268 -11.38 17.01 22.66
N VAL A 269 -10.63 17.26 21.60
CA VAL A 269 -9.58 18.29 21.60
C VAL A 269 -10.19 19.68 21.79
N LEU A 270 -11.30 19.99 21.11
CA LEU A 270 -12.03 21.25 21.29
C LEU A 270 -12.62 21.41 22.71
N PHE A 271 -12.97 20.29 23.35
CA PHE A 271 -13.46 20.28 24.72
C PHE A 271 -12.32 20.49 25.74
N ILE A 272 -11.12 19.98 25.46
CA ILE A 272 -9.95 20.15 26.33
C ILE A 272 -9.37 21.58 26.20
N ASP A 273 -9.31 22.13 24.99
CA ASP A 273 -8.84 23.50 24.75
C ASP A 273 -9.94 24.40 24.14
N PRO A 274 -10.82 24.96 24.96
CA PRO A 274 -11.92 25.83 24.51
C PRO A 274 -11.46 27.18 23.97
N GLU A 275 -10.22 27.60 24.23
CA GLU A 275 -9.64 28.86 23.74
C GLU A 275 -8.99 28.71 22.35
N LEU A 276 -8.74 27.47 21.90
CA LEU A 276 -8.12 27.18 20.61
C LEU A 276 -8.79 27.91 19.42
N PRO A 277 -10.14 27.97 19.29
CA PRO A 277 -10.81 28.74 18.23
C PRO A 277 -10.46 30.23 18.22
N GLN A 278 -10.19 30.81 19.40
CA GLN A 278 -9.85 32.22 19.56
C GLN A 278 -8.37 32.47 19.24
N ARG A 279 -7.49 31.53 19.56
CA ARG A 279 -6.06 31.60 19.19
C ARG A 279 -5.82 31.41 17.69
N LEU A 280 -6.69 30.66 17.03
CA LEU A 280 -6.67 30.44 15.58
C LEU A 280 -7.48 31.49 14.80
N ALA A 281 -8.05 32.48 15.49
CA ALA A 281 -8.76 33.59 14.87
C ALA A 281 -7.84 34.39 13.93
N PRO A 282 -8.34 34.86 12.77
CA PRO A 282 -7.59 35.76 11.91
C PRO A 282 -7.16 37.02 12.65
N ALA A 283 -5.95 37.53 12.35
CA ALA A 283 -5.40 38.75 12.93
C ALA A 283 -6.30 40.00 12.74
N ALA A 284 -7.24 39.95 11.79
CA ALA A 284 -8.22 41.00 11.52
C ALA A 284 -9.41 41.06 12.50
N GLY A 285 -9.47 40.18 13.51
CA GLY A 285 -10.55 40.14 14.50
C GLY A 285 -11.79 39.42 13.95
N GLY A 286 -12.09 38.24 14.52
CA GLY A 286 -13.24 37.41 14.17
C GLY A 286 -13.05 35.98 14.66
N GLN A 287 -14.11 35.15 14.69
CA GLN A 287 -13.93 33.71 14.94
C GLN A 287 -13.55 33.02 13.64
N ALA A 288 -12.48 32.20 13.66
CA ALA A 288 -12.18 31.34 12.53
C ALA A 288 -13.38 30.42 12.24
N ALA A 289 -13.64 30.18 10.96
CA ALA A 289 -14.72 29.29 10.57
C ALA A 289 -14.46 27.88 11.11
N TRP A 290 -15.51 27.21 11.58
CA TRP A 290 -15.36 25.95 12.32
C TRP A 290 -14.82 24.80 11.47
N ASP A 291 -15.01 24.85 10.16
CA ASP A 291 -14.40 23.97 9.18
C ASP A 291 -12.87 24.10 9.18
N VAL A 292 -12.36 25.33 9.19
CA VAL A 292 -10.92 25.62 9.25
C VAL A 292 -10.32 25.13 10.57
N ILE A 293 -11.01 25.37 11.69
CA ILE A 293 -10.57 24.90 13.02
C ILE A 293 -10.55 23.36 13.06
N SER A 294 -11.62 22.72 12.61
CA SER A 294 -11.74 21.25 12.63
C SER A 294 -10.70 20.59 11.72
N ASP A 295 -10.48 21.12 10.51
CA ASP A 295 -9.44 20.62 9.60
C ASP A 295 -8.03 20.86 10.18
N GLY A 296 -7.80 22.00 10.84
CA GLY A 296 -6.54 22.29 11.52
C GLY A 296 -6.21 21.29 12.64
N ILE A 297 -7.19 20.97 13.50
CA ILE A 297 -7.05 19.94 14.55
C ILE A 297 -6.84 18.56 13.93
N TRP A 298 -7.62 18.23 12.91
CA TRP A 298 -7.49 16.94 12.22
C TRP A 298 -6.08 16.75 11.66
N ARG A 299 -5.54 17.76 10.96
CA ARG A 299 -4.21 17.70 10.34
C ARG A 299 -3.06 17.65 11.34
N ASN A 300 -3.13 18.45 12.40
CA ASN A 300 -1.97 18.67 13.27
C ASN A 300 -2.01 17.87 14.58
N VAL A 301 -3.17 17.35 14.99
CA VAL A 301 -3.32 16.59 16.24
C VAL A 301 -3.77 15.16 15.95
N VAL A 302 -4.90 15.01 15.25
CA VAL A 302 -5.50 13.68 15.04
C VAL A 302 -4.66 12.81 14.10
N ARG A 303 -4.13 13.38 13.00
CA ARG A 303 -3.25 12.64 12.08
C ARG A 303 -1.99 12.11 12.77
N PRO A 304 -1.21 12.90 13.55
CA PRO A 304 -0.09 12.36 14.33
C PRO A 304 -0.47 11.25 15.31
N ILE A 305 -1.62 11.35 15.98
CA ILE A 305 -2.14 10.27 16.85
C ILE A 305 -2.39 9.00 16.01
N ALA A 306 -3.02 9.14 14.85
CA ALA A 306 -3.28 8.02 13.93
C ALA A 306 -1.96 7.39 13.42
N VAL A 307 -0.96 8.20 13.08
CA VAL A 307 0.39 7.71 12.70
C VAL A 307 1.02 6.93 13.85
N GLY A 308 0.92 7.42 15.09
CA GLY A 308 1.38 6.70 16.28
C GLY A 308 0.68 5.34 16.46
N ALA A 309 -0.64 5.30 16.29
CA ALA A 309 -1.41 4.06 16.35
C ALA A 309 -1.00 3.07 15.24
N MET A 310 -0.74 3.56 14.02
CA MET A 310 -0.23 2.74 12.92
C MET A 310 1.14 2.14 13.24
N LEU A 311 2.06 2.92 13.82
CA LEU A 311 3.39 2.44 14.22
C LEU A 311 3.31 1.35 15.29
N VAL A 312 2.47 1.55 16.31
CA VAL A 312 2.23 0.54 17.36
C VAL A 312 1.61 -0.73 16.77
N GLY A 313 0.65 -0.58 15.85
CA GLY A 313 0.04 -1.70 15.14
C GLY A 313 1.06 -2.50 14.32
N ALA A 314 1.92 -1.82 13.56
CA ALA A 314 2.98 -2.45 12.78
C ALA A 314 3.98 -3.20 13.68
N ALA A 315 4.41 -2.58 14.79
CA ALA A 315 5.31 -3.21 15.76
C ALA A 315 4.67 -4.45 16.41
N ASN A 316 3.38 -4.38 16.76
CA ASN A 316 2.65 -5.50 17.33
C ASN A 316 2.51 -6.66 16.33
N THR A 317 2.25 -6.36 15.06
CA THR A 317 2.21 -7.38 13.99
C THR A 317 3.57 -8.05 13.80
N LEU A 318 4.65 -7.27 13.74
CA LEU A 318 6.02 -7.80 13.65
C LEU A 318 6.36 -8.68 14.87
N TYR A 319 5.98 -8.24 16.07
CA TYR A 319 6.14 -9.01 17.29
C TYR A 319 5.32 -10.30 17.29
N GLY A 320 4.08 -10.27 16.79
CA GLY A 320 3.23 -11.45 16.63
C GLY A 320 3.82 -12.49 15.68
N MET A 321 4.47 -12.04 14.60
CA MET A 321 5.06 -12.91 13.58
C MET A 321 6.51 -13.33 13.85
N ARG A 322 7.08 -12.93 14.99
CA ARG A 322 8.49 -13.22 15.35
C ARG A 322 8.88 -14.69 15.19
N GLU A 323 7.99 -15.63 15.49
CA GLU A 323 8.27 -17.06 15.35
C GLU A 323 8.36 -17.50 13.90
N SER A 324 7.45 -17.03 13.05
CA SER A 324 7.47 -17.31 11.60
C SER A 324 8.73 -16.75 10.96
N ILE A 325 9.11 -15.51 11.32
CA ILE A 325 10.34 -14.86 10.85
C ILE A 325 11.57 -15.65 11.31
N MET A 326 11.65 -16.04 12.59
CA MET A 326 12.76 -16.83 13.10
C MET A 326 12.88 -18.21 12.43
N ARG A 327 11.75 -18.88 12.18
CA ARG A 327 11.74 -20.15 11.43
C ARG A 327 12.26 -19.93 10.00
N SER A 328 11.82 -18.87 9.34
CA SER A 328 12.24 -18.52 7.98
C SER A 328 13.75 -18.26 7.87
N ILE A 329 14.31 -17.51 8.82
CA ILE A 329 15.76 -17.24 8.86
C ILE A 329 16.54 -18.52 9.12
N ARG A 330 16.09 -19.37 10.07
CA ARG A 330 16.73 -20.65 10.35
C ARG A 330 16.69 -21.59 9.13
N GLY A 331 15.58 -21.60 8.39
CA GLY A 331 15.44 -22.34 7.13
C GLY A 331 16.43 -21.86 6.07
N ALA A 332 16.50 -20.55 5.84
CA ALA A 332 17.43 -19.95 4.89
C ALA A 332 18.91 -20.21 5.25
N VAL A 333 19.27 -20.11 6.53
CA VAL A 333 20.64 -20.40 7.00
C VAL A 333 20.97 -21.89 6.87
N ARG A 334 20.04 -22.79 7.19
CA ARG A 334 20.22 -24.25 6.99
C ARG A 334 20.37 -24.61 5.51
N ALA A 335 19.60 -24.00 4.63
CA ALA A 335 19.72 -24.19 3.18
C ALA A 335 21.06 -23.67 2.63
N SER A 336 21.62 -22.63 3.25
CA SER A 336 22.94 -22.07 2.90
C SER A 336 24.11 -22.90 3.46
N ALA A 337 23.97 -23.42 4.68
CA ALA A 337 24.99 -24.23 5.36
C ALA A 337 25.01 -25.70 4.89
N GLY A 338 23.87 -26.21 4.39
CA GLY A 338 23.71 -27.55 3.87
C GLY A 338 23.91 -27.60 2.36
N SER A 339 25.15 -27.48 1.87
CA SER A 339 25.51 -28.14 0.62
C SER A 339 25.71 -29.63 0.91
N VAL A 340 24.62 -30.36 1.15
CA VAL A 340 24.63 -31.82 1.39
C VAL A 340 23.50 -32.39 0.53
N SER A 341 23.82 -32.95 -0.65
CA SER A 341 24.09 -34.39 -0.79
C SER A 341 22.94 -35.25 -0.24
N GLY A 342 21.73 -35.02 -0.74
CA GLY A 342 20.60 -35.97 -0.68
C GLY A 342 20.23 -36.37 -2.11
N PRO A 343 19.72 -37.59 -2.35
CA PRO A 343 19.55 -38.13 -3.69
C PRO A 343 18.73 -37.17 -4.54
N SER A 344 19.19 -36.97 -5.77
CA SER A 344 18.55 -36.24 -6.83
C SER A 344 17.13 -36.79 -7.10
N SER A 345 16.17 -36.44 -6.24
CA SER A 345 14.79 -36.32 -6.69
C SER A 345 14.85 -35.26 -7.77
N ALA A 346 14.61 -35.65 -9.02
CA ALA A 346 14.66 -34.77 -10.18
C ALA A 346 14.11 -33.40 -9.79
N LEU A 347 14.94 -32.35 -9.88
CA LEU A 347 14.53 -30.98 -9.62
C LEU A 347 13.37 -30.68 -10.56
N THR A 348 12.15 -30.87 -10.05
CA THR A 348 10.94 -30.60 -10.81
C THR A 348 10.94 -29.11 -11.12
N ARG A 349 10.45 -28.71 -12.30
CA ARG A 349 10.39 -27.30 -12.71
C ARG A 349 9.73 -26.36 -11.67
N LEU A 350 8.95 -26.91 -10.75
CA LEU A 350 8.24 -26.22 -9.67
C LEU A 350 9.18 -25.69 -8.55
N ASP A 351 10.40 -26.20 -8.45
CA ASP A 351 11.35 -25.94 -7.35
C ASP A 351 12.69 -25.34 -7.83
N LEU A 352 12.71 -24.73 -9.03
CA LEU A 352 13.88 -24.03 -9.56
C LEU A 352 13.98 -22.61 -8.98
N ASP A 353 14.90 -22.41 -8.04
CA ASP A 353 15.26 -21.09 -7.51
C ASP A 353 16.67 -20.68 -7.95
N ILE A 354 16.93 -19.36 -7.97
CA ILE A 354 18.29 -18.83 -8.19
C ILE A 354 19.19 -19.30 -7.04
N PRO A 355 20.40 -19.83 -7.31
CA PRO A 355 21.28 -20.27 -6.25
C PRO A 355 21.60 -19.15 -5.25
N ILE A 356 21.53 -19.45 -3.95
CA ILE A 356 21.70 -18.48 -2.85
C ILE A 356 22.99 -17.66 -2.98
N LYS A 357 24.07 -18.26 -3.52
CA LYS A 357 25.35 -17.56 -3.76
C LYS A 357 25.20 -16.36 -4.69
N TRP A 358 24.43 -16.51 -5.78
CA TRP A 358 24.19 -15.43 -6.73
C TRP A 358 23.28 -14.35 -6.14
N ILE A 359 22.30 -14.75 -5.33
CA ILE A 359 21.42 -13.81 -4.63
C ILE A 359 22.22 -12.97 -3.62
N ALA A 360 23.04 -13.62 -2.79
CA ALA A 360 23.89 -12.93 -1.81
C ALA A 360 24.88 -11.98 -2.49
N LEU A 361 25.48 -12.40 -3.62
CA LEU A 361 26.35 -11.54 -4.43
C LEU A 361 25.59 -10.33 -5.00
N SER A 362 24.34 -10.53 -5.44
CA SER A 362 23.51 -9.47 -6.02
C SER A 362 23.06 -8.47 -4.96
N ILE A 363 22.71 -8.94 -3.75
CA ILE A 363 22.42 -8.08 -2.60
C ILE A 363 23.67 -7.26 -2.23
N ALA A 364 24.84 -7.89 -2.11
CA ALA A 364 26.08 -7.18 -1.83
C ALA A 364 26.42 -6.16 -2.93
N GLY A 365 26.17 -6.51 -4.20
CA GLY A 365 26.31 -5.60 -5.34
C GLY A 365 25.36 -4.39 -5.25
N LEU A 366 24.11 -4.59 -4.82
CA LEU A 366 23.12 -3.52 -4.63
C LEU A 366 23.41 -2.60 -3.45
N VAL A 367 24.16 -3.04 -2.44
CA VAL A 367 24.61 -2.16 -1.35
C VAL A 367 25.47 -1.01 -1.89
N VAL A 368 26.22 -1.21 -2.98
CA VAL A 368 27.06 -0.18 -3.60
C VAL A 368 26.24 1.01 -4.14
N PRO A 369 25.28 0.83 -5.07
CA PRO A 369 24.45 1.94 -5.54
C PRO A 369 23.57 2.52 -4.42
N ILE A 370 23.10 1.72 -3.47
CA ILE A 370 22.36 2.24 -2.29
C ILE A 370 23.26 3.18 -1.47
N THR A 371 24.52 2.81 -1.25
CA THR A 371 25.48 3.65 -0.54
C THR A 371 25.79 4.92 -1.32
N ALA A 372 25.91 4.85 -2.64
CA ALA A 372 26.10 6.02 -3.48
C ALA A 372 24.92 7.00 -3.39
N ILE A 373 23.69 6.48 -3.37
CA ILE A 373 22.46 7.27 -3.16
C ILE A 373 22.52 7.95 -1.78
N TYR A 374 22.80 7.21 -0.71
CA TYR A 374 22.90 7.81 0.62
C TYR A 374 24.05 8.83 0.73
N HIS A 375 25.17 8.59 0.07
CA HIS A 375 26.29 9.53 0.06
C HIS A 375 25.91 10.84 -0.62
N HIS A 376 25.15 10.77 -1.73
CA HIS A 376 24.65 11.94 -2.44
C HIS A 376 23.80 12.86 -1.53
N PHE A 377 22.99 12.28 -0.64
CA PHE A 377 22.14 13.05 0.28
C PHE A 377 22.82 13.42 1.61
N ALA A 378 23.60 12.52 2.19
CA ALA A 378 24.19 12.70 3.52
C ALA A 378 25.54 13.44 3.51
N GLY A 379 26.17 13.60 2.34
CA GLY A 379 27.48 14.25 2.18
C GLY A 379 28.65 13.54 2.88
N SER A 380 28.41 12.42 3.57
CA SER A 380 29.39 11.73 4.39
C SER A 380 29.39 10.23 4.12
N TRP A 381 30.59 9.68 3.87
CA TRP A 381 30.76 8.26 3.55
C TRP A 381 30.42 7.34 4.73
N ARG A 382 30.75 7.76 5.96
CA ARG A 382 30.44 6.99 7.17
C ARG A 382 28.94 6.85 7.38
N ALA A 383 28.18 7.94 7.29
CA ALA A 383 26.73 7.88 7.44
C ALA A 383 26.10 7.07 6.31
N ALA A 384 26.59 7.21 5.07
CA ALA A 384 26.07 6.49 3.93
C ALA A 384 26.23 4.97 4.05
N ILE A 385 27.41 4.48 4.44
CA ILE A 385 27.65 3.04 4.64
C ILE A 385 26.78 2.49 5.76
N VAL A 386 26.73 3.19 6.90
CA VAL A 386 25.93 2.76 8.05
C VAL A 386 24.46 2.72 7.67
N ALA A 387 23.94 3.76 7.01
CA ALA A 387 22.57 3.80 6.54
C ALA A 387 22.27 2.67 5.55
N ALA A 388 23.14 2.44 4.56
CA ALA A 388 22.97 1.37 3.59
C ALA A 388 22.88 -0.01 4.27
N LEU A 389 23.81 -0.33 5.18
CA LEU A 389 23.82 -1.61 5.89
C LEU A 389 22.59 -1.78 6.77
N VAL A 390 22.23 -0.77 7.57
CA VAL A 390 21.07 -0.81 8.46
C VAL A 390 19.78 -0.95 7.66
N MET A 391 19.65 -0.25 6.53
CA MET A 391 18.44 -0.26 5.71
C MET A 391 18.32 -1.54 4.89
N THR A 392 19.43 -2.10 4.40
CA THR A 392 19.44 -3.43 3.77
C THR A 392 19.03 -4.51 4.78
N LEU A 393 19.58 -4.49 5.99
CA LEU A 393 19.23 -5.46 7.03
C LEU A 393 17.76 -5.32 7.47
N SER A 394 17.32 -4.09 7.77
CA SER A 394 15.94 -3.82 8.17
C SER A 394 14.96 -4.15 7.06
N GLY A 395 15.32 -3.85 5.81
CA GLY A 395 14.52 -4.17 4.62
C GLY A 395 14.29 -5.66 4.45
N PHE A 396 15.27 -6.51 4.78
CA PHE A 396 15.10 -7.97 4.75
C PHE A 396 14.02 -8.45 5.75
N PHE A 397 14.01 -7.90 6.96
CA PHE A 397 12.97 -8.23 7.95
C PHE A 397 11.60 -7.70 7.55
N LEU A 398 11.53 -6.49 6.99
CA LEU A 398 10.27 -5.89 6.54
C LEU A 398 9.69 -6.62 5.32
N ALA A 399 10.54 -7.15 4.44
CA ALA A 399 10.12 -7.98 3.31
C ALA A 399 9.52 -9.35 3.71
N ALA A 400 9.66 -9.76 4.97
CA ALA A 400 9.00 -10.96 5.49
C ALA A 400 7.60 -10.67 6.08
N VAL A 401 7.26 -9.39 6.24
CA VAL A 401 6.02 -8.93 6.91
C VAL A 401 5.03 -8.31 5.93
N GLY A 402 5.54 -7.58 4.93
CA GLY A 402 4.74 -7.06 3.81
C GLY A 402 4.64 -8.07 2.69
#